data_AF-A0AB35I2R4-F1
#
_entry.id   AF-A0AB35I2R4-F1
#
_cell.length_a   1.000
_cell.length_b   1.000
_cell.length_c   1.000
_cell.angle_alpha   90.00
_cell.angle_beta   90.00
_cell.angle_gamma   90.00
#
_symmetry.space_group_name_H-M   'P 1'
#
loop_
_entity.id
_entity.type
_entity.pdbx_description
1 polymer ?
#
loop_
_entity_poly.entity_id
_entity_poly.type
_entity_poly.pdbx_seq_one_letter_code
_entity_poly.pdbx_strand_id
1 'polypeptide(L)'
;SGETSQNNANAVEGGEPINLKTGEERLTLVDAVLDGPLPLVMARTYRSSNPKDFGLGHGWTHTLGERLEYRGKDKPLHFHDAEGRVIALPVPGKSGRSHNVAERLSLTRIADDHWIISPYGAPKGVQKHFTAAGSSANALRLAEIRDGYGNGYRFHYIEERLICVESSL
;
A
#
# COMPACT_ATOMS: atom_id res chain seq x y z
N SER A 1 31.34 23.07 24.73
CA SER A 1 31.70 23.29 23.32
C SER A 1 32.14 21.96 22.74
N GLY A 2 31.29 21.33 21.93
CA GLY A 2 31.61 20.10 21.22
C GLY A 2 31.02 20.24 19.83
N GLU A 3 31.90 20.26 18.84
CA GLU A 3 31.65 20.71 17.47
C GLU A 3 30.79 19.73 16.67
N THR A 4 29.98 20.30 15.78
CA THR A 4 29.26 19.64 14.71
C THR A 4 30.23 19.29 13.59
N SER A 5 30.06 18.14 12.94
CA SER A 5 30.35 17.99 11.51
C SER A 5 29.78 16.67 10.98
N GLN A 6 28.73 16.74 10.17
CA GLN A 6 28.61 15.87 9.00
C GLN A 6 28.15 16.72 7.81
N ASN A 7 29.05 16.83 6.84
CA ASN A 7 28.85 17.46 5.55
C ASN A 7 27.85 16.65 4.73
N ASN A 8 26.69 17.23 4.44
CA ASN A 8 25.68 16.63 3.56
C ASN A 8 25.83 17.22 2.15
N ALA A 9 26.91 16.86 1.46
CA ALA A 9 27.23 17.42 0.13
C ALA A 9 26.40 16.83 -1.03
N ASN A 10 25.32 16.10 -0.76
CA ASN A 10 24.32 15.68 -1.76
C ASN A 10 22.97 15.39 -1.09
N ALA A 11 22.44 16.35 -0.34
CA ALA A 11 21.09 16.26 0.21
C ALA A 11 20.07 16.48 -0.92
N VAL A 12 19.46 15.39 -1.41
CA VAL A 12 18.16 15.48 -2.08
C VAL A 12 17.16 15.85 -0.99
N GLU A 13 16.46 16.98 -1.18
CA GLU A 13 15.51 17.56 -0.22
C GLU A 13 14.30 16.63 0.02
N GLY A 14 14.46 15.66 0.91
CA GLY A 14 13.37 15.05 1.64
C GLY A 14 13.12 15.90 2.89
N GLY A 15 11.92 16.44 3.05
CA GLY A 15 11.53 17.27 4.20
C GLY A 15 11.85 16.61 5.54
N GLU A 16 11.85 17.43 6.61
CA GLU A 16 12.30 17.04 7.96
C GLU A 16 11.84 15.62 8.32
N PRO A 17 12.77 14.66 8.52
CA PRO A 17 12.48 13.23 8.60
C PRO A 17 11.75 12.84 9.91
N ILE A 18 11.34 13.82 10.71
CA ILE A 18 10.75 13.63 12.02
C ILE A 18 9.32 14.17 12.01
N ASN A 19 8.36 13.30 12.28
CA ASN A 19 7.01 13.72 12.58
C ASN A 19 7.00 14.39 13.98
N LEU A 20 7.07 15.72 14.01
CA LEU A 20 7.16 16.52 15.24
C LEU A 20 6.02 16.27 16.24
N LYS A 21 4.86 15.75 15.79
CA LYS A 21 3.73 15.43 16.67
C LYS A 21 3.90 14.09 17.40
N THR A 22 4.63 13.14 16.80
CA THR A 22 4.74 11.76 17.31
C THR A 22 6.16 11.38 17.70
N GLY A 23 7.17 12.14 17.28
CA GLY A 23 8.58 11.79 17.40
C GLY A 23 9.02 10.65 16.48
N GLU A 24 8.15 10.18 15.58
CA GLU A 24 8.46 9.12 14.62
C GLU A 24 9.44 9.65 13.57
N GLU A 25 10.51 8.88 13.33
CA GLU A 25 11.36 9.06 12.18
C GLU A 25 10.74 8.36 10.98
N ARG A 26 10.56 9.11 9.89
CA ARG A 26 9.97 8.64 8.65
C ARG A 26 10.78 9.13 7.46
N LEU A 27 11.19 8.20 6.62
CA LEU A 27 11.93 8.47 5.38
C LEU A 27 11.23 7.77 4.22
N THR A 28 11.00 8.47 3.12
CA THR A 28 10.48 7.87 1.88
C THR A 28 11.47 8.12 0.75
N LEU A 29 11.90 7.05 0.09
CA LEU A 29 12.84 7.08 -1.04
C LEU A 29 12.12 6.55 -2.28
N VAL A 30 12.04 7.35 -3.32
CA VAL A 30 11.52 6.91 -4.63
C VAL A 30 12.62 6.13 -5.33
N ASP A 31 12.36 4.86 -5.63
CA ASP A 31 13.31 3.99 -6.33
C ASP A 31 13.07 4.01 -7.84
N ALA A 32 11.81 4.13 -8.29
CA ALA A 32 11.46 4.22 -9.71
C ALA A 32 10.05 4.79 -9.92
N VAL A 33 9.80 5.29 -11.13
CA VAL A 33 8.47 5.73 -11.58
C VAL A 33 8.18 5.06 -12.92
N LEU A 34 7.04 4.40 -13.04
CA LEU A 34 6.47 4.06 -14.34
C LEU A 34 5.58 5.22 -14.76
N ASP A 35 6.06 5.97 -15.74
CA ASP A 35 5.32 7.10 -16.30
C ASP A 35 4.15 6.62 -17.16
N GLY A 36 3.14 7.47 -17.26
CA GLY A 36 1.93 7.21 -18.03
C GLY A 36 0.76 8.07 -17.54
N PRO A 37 -0.43 7.92 -18.13
CA PRO A 37 -1.62 8.65 -17.71
C PRO A 37 -2.01 8.41 -16.25
N LEU A 38 -1.62 7.25 -15.71
CA LEU A 38 -1.66 6.92 -14.30
C LEU A 38 -0.25 6.56 -13.83
N PRO A 39 0.56 7.49 -13.28
CA PRO A 39 1.92 7.17 -12.84
C PRO A 39 1.94 6.18 -11.67
N LEU A 40 2.81 5.17 -11.73
CA LEU A 40 3.09 4.27 -10.60
C LEU A 40 4.44 4.63 -9.97
N VAL A 41 4.39 5.17 -8.75
CA VAL A 41 5.59 5.50 -7.97
C VAL A 41 5.98 4.32 -7.09
N MET A 42 7.13 3.71 -7.40
CA MET A 42 7.74 2.68 -6.57
C MET A 42 8.68 3.36 -5.57
N ALA A 43 8.31 3.30 -4.30
CA ALA A 43 9.09 3.89 -3.22
C ALA A 43 9.23 2.91 -2.07
N ARG A 44 10.30 3.09 -1.30
CA ARG A 44 10.50 2.47 0.00
C ARG A 44 10.23 3.49 1.10
N THR A 45 9.52 3.05 2.15
CA THR A 45 9.24 3.88 3.32
C THR A 45 9.81 3.22 4.57
N TYR A 46 10.70 3.93 5.26
CA TYR A 46 11.14 3.57 6.61
C TYR A 46 10.27 4.31 7.64
N ARG A 47 9.86 3.58 8.68
CA ARG A 47 9.32 4.18 9.90
C ARG A 47 9.95 3.53 11.11
N SER A 48 10.48 4.33 12.04
CA SER A 48 11.04 3.81 13.28
C SER A 48 9.99 3.11 14.16
N SER A 49 8.72 3.45 13.99
CA SER A 49 7.60 2.81 14.72
C SER A 49 7.19 1.45 14.14
N ASN A 50 7.65 1.10 12.92
CA ASN A 50 7.21 -0.13 12.25
C ASN A 50 8.07 -1.31 12.73
N PRO A 51 7.50 -2.26 13.50
CA PRO A 51 8.30 -3.34 14.09
C PRO A 51 8.58 -4.50 13.13
N LYS A 52 8.10 -4.42 11.88
CA LYS A 52 8.09 -5.54 10.94
C LYS A 52 9.20 -5.41 9.91
N ASP A 53 9.62 -6.57 9.39
CA ASP A 53 10.45 -6.69 8.21
C ASP A 53 9.58 -7.25 7.06
N PHE A 54 9.61 -6.57 5.92
CA PHE A 54 8.90 -6.94 4.69
C PHE A 54 9.86 -7.36 3.57
N GLY A 55 11.06 -7.86 3.91
CA GLY A 55 12.09 -8.31 2.97
C GLY A 55 13.08 -7.23 2.56
N LEU A 56 12.99 -6.04 3.17
CA LEU A 56 13.87 -4.90 2.93
C LEU A 56 14.64 -4.47 4.19
N GLY A 57 14.49 -5.24 5.29
CA GLY A 57 15.00 -4.91 6.61
C GLY A 57 13.92 -4.35 7.52
N HIS A 58 14.23 -4.35 8.83
CA HIS A 58 13.33 -3.85 9.87
C HIS A 58 12.92 -2.39 9.62
N GLY A 59 11.63 -2.10 9.78
CA GLY A 59 11.07 -0.76 9.64
C GLY A 59 10.78 -0.34 8.19
N TRP A 60 11.32 -1.06 7.21
CA TRP A 60 11.13 -0.78 5.78
C TRP A 60 9.89 -1.45 5.20
N THR A 61 9.19 -0.69 4.36
CA THR A 61 8.03 -1.09 3.55
C THR A 61 8.19 -0.54 2.13
N HIS A 62 7.31 -0.94 1.20
CA HIS A 62 7.36 -0.44 -0.18
C HIS A 62 5.97 -0.41 -0.83
N THR A 63 5.81 0.42 -1.87
CA THR A 63 4.53 0.63 -2.59
C THR A 63 3.89 -0.67 -3.07
N LEU A 64 4.69 -1.62 -3.55
CA LEU A 64 4.21 -2.89 -4.12
C LEU A 64 3.87 -3.95 -3.05
N GLY A 65 4.07 -3.63 -1.76
CA GLY A 65 3.86 -4.54 -0.63
C GLY A 65 2.45 -4.49 -0.04
N GLU A 66 1.57 -3.67 -0.63
CA GLU A 66 0.18 -3.54 -0.23
C GLU A 66 -0.57 -4.87 -0.32
N ARG A 67 -1.37 -5.18 0.70
CA ARG A 67 -2.15 -6.42 0.76
C ARG A 67 -3.33 -6.32 1.70
N LEU A 68 -4.31 -7.17 1.49
CA LEU A 68 -5.37 -7.44 2.46
C LEU A 68 -5.06 -8.72 3.23
N GLU A 69 -5.37 -8.74 4.52
CA GLU A 69 -5.20 -9.90 5.38
C GLU A 69 -6.52 -10.28 6.04
N TYR A 70 -6.88 -11.56 5.96
CA TYR A 70 -8.03 -12.14 6.63
C TYR A 70 -7.77 -12.30 8.13
N ARG A 71 -8.76 -11.94 8.95
CA ARG A 71 -8.75 -12.15 10.41
C ARG A 71 -9.66 -13.28 10.87
N GLY A 72 -10.19 -14.04 9.93
CA GLY A 72 -11.21 -15.07 10.13
C GLY A 72 -12.57 -14.66 9.56
N LYS A 73 -13.52 -15.59 9.59
CA LYS A 73 -14.87 -15.39 9.09
C LYS A 73 -15.57 -14.24 9.80
N ASP A 74 -16.26 -13.39 9.04
CA ASP A 74 -17.04 -12.24 9.53
C ASP A 74 -16.23 -11.21 10.36
N LYS A 75 -14.90 -11.22 10.24
CA LYS A 75 -14.01 -10.23 10.86
C LYS A 75 -13.54 -9.16 9.87
N PRO A 76 -13.16 -7.96 10.37
CA PRO A 76 -12.55 -6.92 9.54
C PRO A 76 -11.38 -7.45 8.72
N LEU A 77 -11.31 -7.04 7.45
CA LEU A 77 -10.09 -7.18 6.67
C LEU A 77 -9.07 -6.15 7.14
N HIS A 78 -7.81 -6.56 7.25
CA HIS A 78 -6.72 -5.63 7.54
C HIS A 78 -6.04 -5.24 6.24
N PHE A 79 -6.11 -3.96 5.90
CA PHE A 79 -5.33 -3.40 4.81
C PHE A 79 -3.97 -2.97 5.32
N HIS A 80 -2.93 -3.53 4.72
CA HIS A 80 -1.57 -3.08 4.92
C HIS A 80 -1.22 -2.17 3.75
N ASP A 81 -1.01 -0.89 4.05
CA ASP A 81 -0.70 0.09 3.02
C ASP A 81 0.80 0.17 2.70
N ALA A 82 1.14 0.97 1.69
CA ALA A 82 2.50 1.17 1.20
C ALA A 82 3.48 1.73 2.25
N GLU A 83 2.96 2.36 3.30
CA GLU A 83 3.76 2.93 4.36
C GLU A 83 4.02 1.91 5.47
N GLY A 84 3.25 0.81 5.52
CA GLY A 84 3.28 -0.20 6.57
C GLY A 84 2.29 0.07 7.70
N ARG A 85 1.26 0.91 7.49
CA ARG A 85 0.14 1.03 8.43
C ARG A 85 -0.75 -0.21 8.30
N VAL A 86 -1.41 -0.58 9.39
CA VAL A 86 -2.42 -1.64 9.39
C VAL A 86 -3.77 -0.99 9.67
N ILE A 87 -4.62 -0.95 8.66
CA ILE A 87 -5.93 -0.30 8.68
C ILE A 87 -7.00 -1.38 8.77
N ALA A 88 -7.75 -1.41 9.86
CA ALA A 88 -8.93 -2.25 9.96
C ALA A 88 -10.05 -1.68 9.07
N LEU A 89 -10.49 -2.46 8.10
CA LEU A 89 -11.59 -2.10 7.21
C LEU A 89 -12.90 -2.69 7.76
N PRO A 90 -13.98 -1.90 7.88
CA PRO A 90 -15.25 -2.40 8.38
C PRO A 90 -15.76 -3.58 7.53
N VAL A 91 -16.36 -4.57 8.18
CA VAL A 91 -16.92 -5.74 7.49
C VAL A 91 -18.06 -5.26 6.58
N PRO A 92 -18.06 -5.62 5.28
CA PRO A 92 -19.18 -5.31 4.41
C PRO A 92 -20.44 -6.03 4.85
N GLY A 93 -21.57 -5.31 4.82
CA GLY A 93 -22.88 -5.91 4.99
C GLY A 93 -23.35 -6.65 3.73
N LYS A 94 -24.66 -6.89 3.62
CA LYS A 94 -25.28 -7.61 2.50
C LYS A 94 -25.03 -7.00 1.12
N SER A 95 -24.71 -5.70 1.05
CA SER A 95 -24.38 -5.01 -0.20
C SER A 95 -23.00 -5.39 -0.75
N GLY A 96 -22.16 -6.09 0.03
CA GLY A 96 -20.77 -6.34 -0.30
C GLY A 96 -19.89 -5.09 -0.21
N ARG A 97 -20.40 -3.96 0.30
CA ARG A 97 -19.64 -2.71 0.43
C ARG A 97 -19.62 -2.18 1.87
N SER A 98 -18.49 -1.61 2.27
CA SER A 98 -18.32 -0.85 3.51
C SER A 98 -17.43 0.38 3.30
N HIS A 99 -17.46 1.30 4.26
CA HIS A 99 -16.71 2.56 4.21
C HIS A 99 -15.96 2.79 5.52
N ASN A 100 -14.66 3.06 5.44
CA ASN A 100 -13.88 3.63 6.52
C ASN A 100 -13.76 5.14 6.26
N VAL A 101 -14.65 5.93 6.88
CA VAL A 101 -14.73 7.38 6.66
C VAL A 101 -13.48 8.10 7.17
N ALA A 102 -12.86 7.61 8.25
CA ALA A 102 -11.66 8.20 8.83
C ALA A 102 -10.46 8.13 7.88
N GLU A 103 -10.29 6.97 7.22
CA GLU A 103 -9.24 6.77 6.21
C GLU A 103 -9.68 7.18 4.79
N ARG A 104 -10.94 7.60 4.62
CA ARG A 104 -11.58 7.89 3.32
C ARG A 104 -11.45 6.73 2.32
N LEU A 105 -11.63 5.51 2.81
CA LEU A 105 -11.59 4.29 2.00
C LEU A 105 -12.95 3.63 1.90
N SER A 106 -13.23 3.03 0.75
CA SER A 106 -14.34 2.11 0.53
C SER A 106 -13.77 0.73 0.22
N LEU A 107 -14.35 -0.29 0.83
CA LEU A 107 -14.04 -1.69 0.56
C LEU A 107 -15.25 -2.30 -0.16
N THR A 108 -15.02 -2.95 -1.30
CA THR A 108 -16.04 -3.66 -2.05
C THR A 108 -15.60 -5.10 -2.27
N ARG A 109 -16.48 -6.05 -1.94
CA ARG A 109 -16.31 -7.47 -2.23
C ARG A 109 -16.82 -7.76 -3.65
N ILE A 110 -15.97 -8.37 -4.47
CA ILE A 110 -16.32 -8.81 -5.83
C ILE A 110 -16.55 -10.31 -5.85
N ALA A 111 -15.67 -11.07 -5.20
CA ALA A 111 -15.79 -12.50 -5.00
C ALA A 111 -15.27 -12.89 -3.60
N ASP A 112 -15.19 -14.19 -3.32
CA ASP A 112 -14.63 -14.66 -2.04
C ASP A 112 -13.17 -14.26 -1.88
N ASP A 113 -12.41 -14.32 -2.96
CA ASP A 113 -10.98 -14.03 -3.03
C ASP A 113 -10.66 -12.75 -3.81
N HIS A 114 -11.65 -11.93 -4.18
CA HIS A 114 -11.43 -10.69 -4.93
C HIS A 114 -12.11 -9.51 -4.25
N TRP A 115 -11.29 -8.53 -3.86
CA TRP A 115 -11.69 -7.34 -3.13
C TRP A 115 -11.13 -6.08 -3.77
N ILE A 116 -11.85 -4.98 -3.64
CA ILE A 116 -11.44 -3.67 -4.16
C ILE A 116 -11.40 -2.67 -3.02
N ILE A 117 -10.29 -1.92 -2.92
CA ILE A 117 -10.20 -0.68 -2.16
C ILE A 117 -10.28 0.49 -3.14
N SER A 118 -11.13 1.47 -2.84
CA SER A 118 -11.22 2.72 -3.59
C SER A 118 -11.38 3.92 -2.64
N PRO A 119 -11.07 5.13 -3.09
CA PRO A 119 -11.42 6.34 -2.34
C PRO A 119 -12.92 6.44 -2.05
N TYR A 120 -13.27 6.79 -0.81
CA TYR A 120 -14.64 7.13 -0.43
C TYR A 120 -15.00 8.54 -0.93
N GLY A 121 -16.16 8.68 -1.58
CA GLY A 121 -16.61 9.96 -2.14
C GLY A 121 -15.99 10.34 -3.49
N ALA A 122 -15.16 9.48 -4.09
CA ALA A 122 -14.57 9.70 -5.41
C ALA A 122 -14.85 8.49 -6.33
N PRO A 123 -15.99 8.45 -7.04
CA PRO A 123 -16.43 7.31 -7.85
C PRO A 123 -15.47 6.94 -8.99
N LYS A 124 -14.71 7.93 -9.51
CA LYS A 124 -13.67 7.75 -10.53
C LYS A 124 -12.25 7.68 -9.95
N GLY A 125 -12.14 7.60 -8.62
CA GLY A 125 -10.86 7.47 -7.94
C GLY A 125 -10.17 6.16 -8.32
N VAL A 126 -8.84 6.16 -8.23
CA VAL A 126 -8.02 4.98 -8.50
C VAL A 126 -8.44 3.83 -7.58
N GLN A 127 -8.68 2.68 -8.18
CA GLN A 127 -9.08 1.46 -7.50
C GLN A 127 -7.88 0.52 -7.39
N LYS A 128 -7.77 -0.16 -6.25
CA LYS A 128 -6.80 -1.21 -5.99
C LYS A 128 -7.53 -2.52 -5.84
N HIS A 129 -7.26 -3.48 -6.72
CA HIS A 129 -7.84 -4.81 -6.68
C HIS A 129 -6.88 -5.74 -5.97
N PHE A 130 -7.43 -6.59 -5.11
CA PHE A 130 -6.68 -7.57 -4.34
C PHE A 130 -7.24 -8.95 -4.59
N THR A 131 -6.38 -9.89 -5.00
CA THR A 131 -6.75 -11.29 -5.24
C THR A 131 -5.85 -12.26 -4.50
N ALA A 132 -6.27 -13.52 -4.38
CA ALA A 132 -5.37 -14.56 -3.89
C ALA A 132 -4.16 -14.65 -4.83
N ALA A 133 -2.97 -14.72 -4.23
CA ALA A 133 -1.79 -15.19 -4.92
C ALA A 133 -1.42 -16.56 -4.32
N GLY A 134 -1.05 -17.51 -5.18
CA GLY A 134 -0.69 -18.87 -4.76
C GLY A 134 -1.69 -19.53 -3.79
N SER A 135 -1.15 -20.22 -2.78
CA SER A 135 -1.93 -20.97 -1.78
C SER A 135 -2.06 -20.26 -0.44
N SER A 136 -1.75 -18.96 -0.37
CA SER A 136 -1.82 -18.19 0.87
C SER A 136 -3.29 -18.00 1.29
N ALA A 137 -3.76 -18.83 2.20
CA ALA A 137 -5.17 -18.82 2.63
C ALA A 137 -5.61 -17.54 3.35
N ASN A 138 -4.66 -16.74 3.85
CA ASN A 138 -4.94 -15.64 4.77
C ASN A 138 -4.61 -14.24 4.23
N ALA A 139 -4.12 -14.11 2.99
CA ALA A 139 -3.80 -12.80 2.41
C ALA A 139 -4.17 -12.71 0.93
N LEU A 140 -4.56 -11.51 0.51
CA LEU A 140 -4.79 -11.15 -0.88
C LEU A 140 -3.76 -10.09 -1.29
N ARG A 141 -3.11 -10.30 -2.43
CA ARG A 141 -2.09 -9.42 -2.98
C ARG A 141 -2.70 -8.39 -3.91
N LEU A 142 -2.07 -7.23 -3.99
CA LEU A 142 -2.41 -6.21 -4.97
C LEU A 142 -2.26 -6.81 -6.37
N ALA A 143 -3.37 -6.98 -7.08
CA ALA A 143 -3.42 -7.63 -8.40
C ALA A 143 -3.59 -6.61 -9.53
N GLU A 144 -4.26 -5.49 -9.25
CA GLU A 144 -4.45 -4.41 -10.21
C GLU A 144 -4.52 -3.05 -9.51
N ILE A 145 -3.94 -2.02 -10.12
CA ILE A 145 -4.25 -0.62 -9.86
C ILE A 145 -4.85 -0.06 -11.13
N ARG A 146 -6.02 0.57 -11.07
CA ARG A 146 -6.68 1.14 -12.25
C ARG A 146 -7.45 2.40 -11.95
N ASP A 147 -7.49 3.32 -12.89
CA ASP A 147 -8.32 4.52 -12.81
C ASP A 147 -9.69 4.33 -13.50
N GLY A 148 -10.50 5.39 -13.48
CA GLY A 148 -11.80 5.42 -14.16
C GLY A 148 -11.74 5.57 -15.69
N TYR A 149 -10.56 5.68 -16.28
CA TYR A 149 -10.31 5.86 -17.72
C TYR A 149 -9.75 4.59 -18.38
N GLY A 150 -9.51 3.53 -17.60
CA GLY A 150 -8.99 2.26 -18.08
C GLY A 150 -7.46 2.18 -18.08
N ASN A 151 -6.77 3.20 -17.56
CA ASN A 151 -5.32 3.12 -17.35
C ASN A 151 -5.05 2.32 -16.08
N GLY A 152 -4.07 1.42 -16.11
CA GLY A 152 -3.75 0.63 -14.96
C GLY A 152 -2.48 -0.19 -15.08
N TYR A 153 -2.21 -0.90 -14.00
CA TYR A 153 -1.12 -1.85 -13.85
C TYR A 153 -1.67 -3.15 -13.31
N ARG A 154 -1.21 -4.27 -13.87
CA ARG A 154 -1.45 -5.61 -13.34
C ARG A 154 -0.19 -6.16 -12.69
N PHE A 155 -0.38 -6.91 -11.63
CA PHE A 155 0.68 -7.42 -10.78
C PHE A 155 0.61 -8.94 -10.80
N HIS A 156 1.68 -9.57 -11.27
CA HIS A 156 1.73 -11.00 -11.51
C HIS A 156 2.62 -11.68 -10.46
N TYR A 157 2.10 -12.72 -9.82
CA TYR A 157 2.77 -13.40 -8.70
C TYR A 157 3.02 -14.88 -9.01
N ILE A 158 4.15 -15.41 -8.52
CA ILE A 158 4.42 -16.84 -8.42
C ILE A 158 4.76 -17.13 -6.95
N GLU A 159 4.04 -18.05 -6.32
CA GLU A 159 4.27 -18.44 -4.91
C GLU A 159 4.42 -17.23 -3.98
N GLU A 160 3.47 -16.30 -3.99
CA GLU A 160 3.48 -15.04 -3.23
C GLU A 160 4.52 -13.98 -3.65
N ARG A 161 5.41 -14.30 -4.58
CA ARG A 161 6.45 -13.37 -5.04
C ARG A 161 5.99 -12.64 -6.28
N LEU A 162 6.00 -11.31 -6.23
CA LEU A 162 5.77 -10.47 -7.41
C LEU A 162 6.90 -10.71 -8.42
N ILE A 163 6.55 -11.10 -9.64
CA ILE A 163 7.51 -11.38 -10.72
C ILE A 163 7.41 -10.39 -11.88
N CYS A 164 6.27 -9.74 -12.05
CA CYS A 164 6.04 -8.83 -13.16
C CYS A 164 4.98 -7.79 -12.80
N VAL A 165 5.23 -6.55 -13.22
CA VAL A 165 4.24 -5.47 -13.25
C VAL A 165 4.05 -5.10 -14.71
N GLU A 166 2.81 -5.21 -15.18
CA GLU A 166 2.43 -4.98 -16.57
C GLU A 166 1.56 -3.72 -16.63
N SER A 167 1.89 -2.79 -17.52
CA SER A 167 1.03 -1.63 -17.81
C SER A 167 -0.04 -2.00 -18.83
N SER A 168 -1.23 -1.41 -18.71
CA SER A 168 -2.35 -1.62 -19.64
C SER A 168 -2.30 -0.73 -20.90
N LEU A 169 -1.19 0.01 -21.11
CA LEU A 169 -0.98 0.89 -22.26
C LEU A 169 -0.59 0.12 -23.53
#